data_AF-A0A1H8H3R1-F1
#
_entry.id   AF-A0A1H8H3R1-F1
#
_cell.length_a   1.000
_cell.length_b   1.000
_cell.length_c   1.000
_cell.angle_alpha   90.00
_cell.angle_beta   90.00
_cell.angle_gamma   90.00
#
_symmetry.space_group_name_H-M   'P 1'
#
loop_
_entity.id
_entity.type
_entity.pdbx_description
1 polymer ?
#
loop_
_entity_poly.entity_id
_entity_poly.type
_entity_poly.pdbx_seq_one_letter_code
_entity_poly.pdbx_strand_id
1 'polypeptide(L)'
;MSIKTIVIVAIAVLLTIVLMQNTEEVYFKFLFATFRVSKLMMMLVVAVTGFVLGLIVAWPKKQKFDIEGYHDAIHKKDNTDTLSNEDREYIS
;
A
#
# COMPACT_ATOMS: atom_id res chain seq x y z
N MET A 1 -12.26 43.82 14.86
CA MET A 1 -11.82 42.46 14.45
C MET A 1 -11.45 41.68 15.70
N SER A 2 -11.86 40.41 15.81
CA SER A 2 -11.40 39.56 16.91
C SER A 2 -9.95 39.12 16.68
N ILE A 3 -9.21 38.81 17.75
CA ILE A 3 -7.86 38.23 17.65
C ILE A 3 -7.84 37.00 16.74
N LYS A 4 -8.90 36.18 16.78
CA LYS A 4 -9.06 35.00 15.92
C LYS A 4 -9.10 35.38 14.45
N THR A 5 -9.80 36.45 14.10
CA THR A 5 -9.87 36.95 12.73
C THR A 5 -8.51 37.44 12.23
N ILE A 6 -7.78 38.19 13.06
CA ILE A 6 -6.44 38.69 12.72
C ILE A 6 -5.47 37.52 12.50
N VAL A 7 -5.51 36.51 13.37
CA VAL A 7 -4.68 35.31 13.26
C VAL A 7 -5.01 34.53 11.98
N ILE A 8 -6.29 34.31 11.67
CA ILE A 8 -6.69 33.60 10.43
C ILE A 8 -6.22 34.36 9.19
N VAL A 9 -6.38 35.69 9.16
CA VAL A 9 -5.92 36.52 8.04
C VAL A 9 -4.39 36.46 7.91
N ALA A 10 -3.65 36.55 9.01
CA ALA A 10 -2.19 36.43 9.00
C ALA A 10 -1.74 35.07 8.45
N ILE A 11 -2.36 33.98 8.89
CA ILE A 11 -2.08 32.63 8.37
C ILE A 11 -2.40 32.54 6.87
N ALA A 12 -3.53 33.07 6.42
CA ALA A 12 -3.92 33.04 5.01
C ALA A 12 -2.93 33.81 4.13
N VAL A 13 -2.47 34.98 4.56
CA VAL A 13 -1.44 35.77 3.85
C VAL A 13 -0.12 35.01 3.79
N LEU A 14 0.35 34.47 4.92
CA LEU A 14 1.58 33.67 4.95
C LEU A 14 1.51 32.45 4.05
N LEU A 15 0.38 31.71 4.08
CA LEU A 15 0.16 30.56 3.22
C LEU A 15 0.17 30.97 1.75
N THR A 16 -0.45 32.09 1.40
CA THR A 16 -0.44 32.62 0.03
C THR A 16 0.98 32.97 -0.43
N ILE A 17 1.78 33.60 0.43
CA ILE A 17 3.19 33.90 0.14
C ILE A 17 3.98 32.62 -0.12
N VAL A 18 3.84 31.60 0.74
CA VAL A 18 4.52 30.32 0.57
C VAL A 18 4.12 29.65 -0.75
N LEU A 19 2.83 29.68 -1.11
CA LEU A 19 2.38 29.17 -2.39
C LEU A 19 3.03 29.94 -3.56
N MET A 20 2.96 31.27 -3.55
CA MET A 20 3.56 32.11 -4.59
C MET A 20 5.08 31.92 -4.72
N GLN A 21 5.81 31.68 -3.62
CA GLN A 21 7.24 31.40 -3.66
C GLN A 21 7.57 30.04 -4.31
N ASN A 22 6.63 29.10 -4.30
CA ASN A 22 6.83 27.76 -4.85
C ASN A 22 6.20 27.59 -6.25
N THR A 23 5.69 28.65 -6.89
CA THR A 23 5.19 28.57 -8.27
C THR A 23 6.31 28.59 -9.32
N GLU A 24 7.56 28.78 -8.91
CA GLU A 24 8.72 28.76 -9.80
C GLU A 24 8.78 27.50 -10.67
N GLU A 25 9.27 27.65 -11.89
CA GLU A 25 9.31 26.58 -12.88
C GLU A 25 10.44 25.57 -12.59
N VAL A 26 10.11 24.29 -12.70
CA VAL A 26 11.03 23.15 -12.76
C VAL A 26 11.04 22.64 -14.19
N TYR A 27 12.25 22.43 -14.72
CA TYR A 27 12.46 21.95 -16.08
C TYR A 27 12.63 20.44 -16.09
N PHE A 28 11.78 19.75 -16.85
CA PHE A 28 11.91 18.33 -17.13
C PHE A 28 12.36 18.13 -18.58
N LYS A 29 13.51 17.51 -18.76
CA LYS A 29 14.01 17.14 -20.09
C LYS A 29 13.70 15.67 -20.33
N PHE A 30 12.95 15.37 -21.38
CA PHE A 30 12.67 14.00 -21.80
C PHE A 30 13.01 13.84 -23.27
N LEU A 31 14.09 13.13 -23.55
CA LEU A 31 14.68 12.97 -24.88
C LEU A 31 14.95 14.33 -25.54
N PHE A 32 14.06 14.76 -26.44
CA PHE A 32 14.16 16.01 -27.20
C PHE A 32 13.15 17.08 -26.76
N ALA A 33 12.31 16.80 -25.76
CA ALA A 33 11.29 17.72 -25.25
C ALA A 33 11.70 18.31 -23.89
N THR A 34 11.36 19.59 -23.68
CA THR A 34 11.50 20.25 -22.37
C THR A 34 10.14 20.69 -21.88
N PHE A 35 9.71 20.13 -20.76
CA PHE A 35 8.48 20.48 -20.08
C PHE A 35 8.77 21.38 -18.88
N ARG A 36 7.85 22.30 -18.59
CA ARG A 36 7.95 23.21 -17.45
C ARG A 36 6.75 23.00 -16.56
N VAL A 37 7.01 22.79 -15.28
CA VAL A 37 5.98 22.52 -14.27
C VAL A 37 6.34 23.31 -13.02
N SER A 38 5.38 23.86 -12.30
CA SER A 38 5.69 24.58 -11.05
C SER A 38 6.23 23.63 -9.98
N LYS A 39 7.13 24.11 -9.11
CA LYS A 39 7.63 23.34 -7.95
C LYS A 39 6.48 22.85 -7.07
N LEU A 40 5.45 23.67 -6.86
CA LEU A 40 4.21 23.28 -6.17
C LEU A 40 3.56 22.04 -6.77
N MET A 41 3.33 22.04 -8.08
CA MET A 41 2.68 20.91 -8.76
C MET A 41 3.55 19.66 -8.67
N MET A 42 4.87 19.80 -8.78
CA MET A 42 5.80 18.69 -8.59
C MET A 42 5.74 18.10 -7.18
N MET A 43 5.75 18.93 -6.15
CA MET A 43 5.61 18.47 -4.75
C MET A 43 4.31 17.70 -4.53
N LEU A 44 3.19 18.19 -5.10
CA LEU A 44 1.90 17.50 -5.01
C LEU A 44 1.93 16.13 -5.71
N VAL A 45 2.49 16.05 -6.91
CA VAL A 45 2.61 14.78 -7.65
C VAL A 45 3.47 13.78 -6.86
N VAL A 46 4.61 14.22 -6.31
CA VAL A 46 5.48 13.36 -5.49
C VAL A 46 4.76 12.90 -4.23
N ALA A 47 4.04 13.78 -3.54
CA ALA A 47 3.28 13.43 -2.34
C ALA A 47 2.19 12.40 -2.63
N VAL A 48 1.41 12.60 -3.70
CA VAL A 48 0.33 11.68 -4.11
C VAL A 48 0.89 10.34 -4.54
N THR A 49 1.94 10.33 -5.36
CA THR A 49 2.58 9.08 -5.82
C THR A 49 3.20 8.32 -4.66
N GLY A 50 3.94 8.98 -3.78
CA GLY A 50 4.49 8.39 -2.56
C GLY A 50 3.41 7.83 -1.64
N PHE A 51 2.29 8.54 -1.47
CA PHE A 51 1.15 8.07 -0.69
C PHE A 51 0.50 6.82 -1.30
N VAL A 52 0.24 6.81 -2.61
CA VAL A 52 -0.35 5.67 -3.31
C VAL A 52 0.57 4.45 -3.25
N LEU A 53 1.87 4.62 -3.49
CA LEU A 53 2.85 3.54 -3.34
C LEU A 53 2.89 3.03 -1.90
N GLY A 54 2.87 3.93 -0.92
CA GLY A 54 2.77 3.60 0.50
C GLY A 54 1.53 2.77 0.81
N LEU A 55 0.36 3.14 0.27
CA LEU A 55 -0.87 2.36 0.43
C LEU A 55 -0.78 0.98 -0.20
N ILE A 56 -0.20 0.86 -1.39
CA ILE A 56 -0.03 -0.44 -2.07
C ILE A 56 0.90 -1.35 -1.25
N VAL A 57 2.01 -0.82 -0.73
CA VAL A 57 2.96 -1.56 0.10
C VAL A 57 2.35 -1.93 1.46
N ALA A 58 1.62 -1.00 2.07
CA ALA A 58 0.98 -1.22 3.36
C ALA A 58 -0.27 -2.09 3.28
N TRP A 59 -0.80 -2.39 2.08
CA TRP A 59 -2.00 -3.19 1.93
C TRP A 59 -1.74 -4.60 2.46
N PRO A 60 -2.36 -4.99 3.60
CA PRO A 60 -2.19 -6.34 4.12
C PRO A 60 -2.81 -7.31 3.12
N LYS A 61 -1.98 -8.05 2.38
CA LYS A 61 -2.46 -9.23 1.66
C LYS A 61 -2.98 -10.17 2.74
N LYS A 62 -4.29 -10.46 2.70
CA LYS A 62 -4.85 -11.58 3.46
C LYS A 62 -4.11 -12.81 2.98
N GLN A 63 -3.10 -13.26 3.74
CA GLN A 63 -2.51 -14.56 3.50
C GLN A 63 -3.63 -15.56 3.74
N LYS A 64 -4.20 -16.09 2.65
CA LYS A 64 -5.00 -17.29 2.71
C LYS A 64 -4.01 -18.40 3.03
N PHE A 65 -3.75 -18.61 4.31
CA PHE A 65 -3.19 -19.89 4.74
C PHE A 65 -4.27 -20.91 4.44
N ASP A 66 -4.07 -21.69 3.38
CA ASP A 66 -4.89 -22.85 3.08
C ASP A 66 -4.54 -23.95 4.09
N ILE A 67 -4.98 -23.76 5.33
CA ILE A 67 -4.74 -24.71 6.42
C ILE A 67 -5.48 -26.01 6.13
N GLU A 68 -6.63 -25.93 5.45
CA GLU A 68 -7.46 -27.07 5.09
C GLU A 68 -6.76 -27.95 4.03
N GLY A 69 -6.24 -27.37 2.95
CA GLY A 69 -5.45 -28.08 1.95
C GLY A 69 -4.12 -28.64 2.48
N TYR A 70 -3.51 -27.99 3.47
CA TYR A 70 -2.30 -28.50 4.14
C TYR A 70 -2.60 -29.68 5.07
N HIS A 71 -3.74 -29.66 5.78
CA HIS A 71 -4.18 -30.79 6.61
C HIS A 71 -4.56 -32.00 5.75
N ASP A 72 -5.29 -31.77 4.65
CA ASP A 72 -5.75 -32.83 3.76
C ASP A 72 -4.56 -33.52 3.04
N ALA A 73 -3.52 -32.76 2.67
CA ALA A 73 -2.30 -33.31 2.10
C ALA A 73 -1.48 -34.19 3.08
N ILE A 74 -1.56 -33.92 4.39
CA ILE A 74 -0.87 -34.72 5.42
C ILE A 74 -1.66 -35.99 5.74
N HIS A 75 -2.99 -35.94 5.76
CA HIS A 75 -3.84 -37.09 6.12
C HIS A 75 -4.14 -38.04 4.95
N LYS A 76 -3.93 -37.65 3.69
CA LYS A 76 -4.20 -38.50 2.52
C LYS A 76 -3.17 -39.61 2.27
N LYS A 77 -2.12 -39.71 3.09
CA LYS A 77 -1.06 -40.73 2.94
C LYS A 77 -1.01 -41.74 4.09
N ASP A 78 -2.08 -41.87 4.87
CA ASP A 78 -2.22 -42.98 5.79
C ASP A 78 -3.32 -43.90 5.24
N ASN A 79 -2.91 -44.89 4.45
CA ASN A 79 -3.73 -46.07 4.24
C ASN A 79 -3.90 -46.70 5.61
N THR A 80 -5.04 -46.45 6.26
CA THR A 80 -5.44 -47.01 7.55
C THR A 80 -5.81 -48.49 7.44
N ASP A 81 -5.02 -49.23 6.67
CA ASP A 81 -4.99 -50.68 6.71
C ASP A 81 -3.72 -51.12 7.42
N THR A 82 -3.76 -51.04 8.75
CA THR A 82 -2.70 -51.50 9.65
C THR A 82 -2.95 -52.94 10.13
N LEU A 83 -4.05 -53.57 9.70
CA LEU A 83 -4.44 -54.90 10.13
C LEU A 83 -3.74 -55.94 9.25
N SER A 84 -3.02 -56.85 9.89
CA SER A 84 -2.46 -57.99 9.17
C SER A 84 -3.59 -58.91 8.67
N ASN A 85 -3.32 -59.72 7.65
CA ASN A 85 -4.31 -60.66 7.14
C ASN A 85 -4.79 -61.64 8.22
N GLU A 86 -3.95 -61.97 9.20
CA GLU A 86 -4.28 -62.84 10.32
C GLU A 86 -5.27 -62.17 11.28
N ASP A 87 -5.09 -60.88 11.59
CA ASP A 87 -6.00 -60.12 12.47
C ASP A 87 -7.41 -59.98 11.89
N ARG A 88 -7.52 -59.99 10.55
CA ARG A 88 -8.80 -59.86 9.82
C ARG A 88 -9.68 -61.10 9.97
N GLU A 89 -9.07 -62.28 10.09
CA GLU A 89 -9.80 -63.55 10.26
C GLU A 89 -10.37 -63.70 11.68
N TYR A 90 -9.81 -63.00 12.68
CA TYR A 90 -10.32 -63.03 14.06
C TYR A 90 -11.59 -62.20 14.28
N ILE A 91 -11.89 -61.23 13.40
CA ILE A 91 -13.03 -60.31 13.55
C ILE A 91 -14.17 -60.59 12.55
N SER A 92 -14.01 -61.58 11.67
CA SER A 92 -15.03 -62.12 10.76
C SER A 92 -15.84 -63.23 11.43
#